data_AF-A0A958Z6H3-F1
#
_entry.id   AF-A0A958Z6H3-F1
#
_cell.length_a   1.000
_cell.length_b   1.000
_cell.length_c   1.000
_cell.angle_alpha   90.00
_cell.angle_beta   90.00
_cell.angle_gamma   90.00
#
_symmetry.space_group_name_H-M   'P 1'
#
loop_
_entity.id
_entity.type
_entity.pdbx_description
1 polymer ?
#
loop_
_entity_poly.entity_id
_entity_poly.type
_entity_poly.pdbx_seq_one_letter_code
_entity_poly.pdbx_strand_id
1 'polypeptide(L)' 'MIKVVLYGPESTGKTTLAEQLAEHYRTQWVPEFMRDYLQKKWDSEKKLVEKKDLIPIAKGQLQL' A
#
# COMPACT_ATOMS: atom_id res chain seq x y z
N MET A 1 -16.61 11.56 -6.49
CA MET A 1 -15.13 11.53 -6.50
C MET A 1 -14.69 10.27 -7.23
N ILE A 2 -13.77 10.38 -8.19
CA ILE A 2 -13.23 9.23 -8.91
C ILE A 2 -12.02 8.70 -8.11
N LYS A 3 -11.96 7.37 -7.90
CA LYS A 3 -10.82 6.69 -7.30
C LYS A 3 -10.18 5.79 -8.36
N VAL A 4 -8.88 5.93 -8.55
CA VAL A 4 -8.09 5.08 -9.45
C VAL A 4 -7.22 4.16 -8.61
N VAL A 5 -7.25 2.87 -8.91
CA VAL A 5 -6.52 1.84 -8.16
C VAL A 5 -5.52 1.18 -9.09
N LEU A 6 -4.24 1.23 -8.72
CA LEU A 6 -3.16 0.48 -9.38
C LEU A 6 -2.97 -0.84 -8.65
N TYR A 7 -3.12 -1.96 -9.35
CA TYR A 7 -2.91 -3.31 -8.80
C TYR A 7 -1.93 -4.10 -9.67
N GLY A 8 -1.21 -5.03 -9.04
CA GLY A 8 -0.23 -5.87 -9.72
C GLY A 8 0.88 -6.37 -8.77
N PRO A 9 1.77 -7.25 -9.26
CA PRO A 9 2.83 -7.86 -8.46
C PRO A 9 3.74 -6.83 -7.78
N GLU A 10 4.44 -7.21 -6.72
CA GLU A 10 5.43 -6.35 -6.08
C GLU A 10 6.56 -5.98 -7.07
N SER A 11 7.15 -4.78 -6.90
CA SER A 11 8.30 -4.31 -7.69
C SER A 11 8.04 -4.10 -9.20
N THR A 12 6.79 -3.82 -9.58
CA THR A 12 6.40 -3.49 -10.96
C THR A 12 6.19 -1.98 -11.22
N GLY A 13 6.73 -1.11 -10.36
CA GLY A 13 6.69 0.35 -10.57
C GLY A 13 5.38 1.05 -10.18
N LYS A 14 4.43 0.36 -9.53
CA LYS A 14 3.12 0.93 -9.13
C LYS A 14 3.24 2.21 -8.29
N THR A 15 4.11 2.23 -7.29
CA THR A 15 4.31 3.39 -6.41
C THR A 15 4.84 4.58 -7.20
N THR A 16 5.87 4.36 -8.02
CA THR A 16 6.44 5.38 -8.92
C THR A 16 5.40 5.93 -9.88
N LEU A 17 4.56 5.06 -10.47
CA LEU A 17 3.49 5.49 -11.36
C LEU A 17 2.41 6.28 -10.61
N ALA A 18 2.03 5.88 -9.39
CA ALA A 18 1.06 6.60 -8.58
C ALA A 18 1.53 8.03 -8.24
N GLU A 19 2.80 8.17 -7.84
CA GLU A 19 3.44 9.46 -7.56
C GLU A 19 3.45 10.35 -8.81
N GLN A 20 3.90 9.82 -9.96
CA GLN A 20 3.96 10.56 -11.22
C GLN A 20 2.58 10.99 -11.71
N LEU A 21 1.56 10.12 -11.59
CA LEU A 21 0.18 10.47 -11.95
C LEU A 21 -0.38 11.54 -11.03
N ALA A 22 -0.12 11.46 -9.72
CA ALA A 22 -0.55 12.46 -8.76
C ALA A 22 0.08 13.83 -9.06
N GLU A 23 1.37 13.88 -9.36
CA GLU A 23 2.06 15.10 -9.78
C GLU A 23 1.46 15.67 -11.08
N HIS A 24 1.30 14.83 -12.11
CA HIS A 24 0.78 15.24 -13.41
C HIS A 24 -0.64 15.82 -13.34
N TYR A 25 -1.52 15.15 -12.60
CA TYR A 25 -2.92 15.57 -12.44
C TYR A 25 -3.14 16.53 -11.28
N ARG A 26 -2.08 16.95 -10.57
CA ARG A 26 -2.15 17.81 -9.37
C ARG A 26 -3.16 17.29 -8.35
N THR A 27 -3.10 15.99 -8.09
CA THR A 27 -3.97 15.30 -7.15
C THR A 27 -3.14 14.60 -6.08
N GLN A 28 -3.80 13.96 -5.12
CA GLN A 28 -3.15 13.16 -4.10
C GLN A 28 -3.05 11.69 -4.54
N TRP A 29 -2.02 11.01 -4.04
CA TRP A 29 -1.93 9.55 -4.05
C TRP A 29 -1.83 9.05 -2.61
N VAL A 30 -2.11 7.76 -2.43
CA VAL A 30 -2.14 7.11 -1.12
C VAL A 30 -1.07 6.01 -1.11
N PRO A 31 -0.19 5.94 -0.10
CA PRO A 31 0.81 4.88 0.00
C PRO A 31 0.21 3.51 0.29
N GLU A 32 1.01 2.46 0.03
CA GLU A 32 0.63 1.07 0.28
C GLU A 32 0.87 0.71 1.75
N PHE A 33 -0.20 0.73 2.56
CA PHE A 33 -0.14 0.45 4.01
C PHE A 33 0.47 -0.92 4.33
N MET A 34 0.23 -1.90 3.46
CA MET A 34 0.76 -3.25 3.62
C MET A 34 2.28 -3.24 3.78
N ARG A 35 3.00 -2.42 3.02
CA ARG A 35 4.48 -2.40 3.04
C ARG A 35 5.02 -2.12 4.44
N ASP A 36 4.53 -1.06 5.07
CA ASP A 36 4.98 -0.66 6.42
C ASP A 36 4.54 -1.66 7.49
N TYR A 37 3.32 -2.19 7.35
CA TYR A 37 2.80 -3.21 8.25
C TYR A 37 3.67 -4.47 8.24
N LEU A 38 4.08 -4.95 7.06
CA LEU A 38 4.92 -6.14 6.92
C LEU A 38 6.33 -5.93 7.42
N GLN A 39 6.93 -4.78 7.12
CA GLN A 39 8.26 -4.44 7.62
C GLN A 39 8.25 -4.45 9.15
N LYS A 40 7.26 -3.80 9.77
CA LYS A 40 7.12 -3.77 11.23
C LYS A 40 6.96 -5.18 11.82
N LYS A 41 6.09 -6.03 11.24
CA LYS A 41 5.88 -7.41 11.70
C LYS A 41 7.16 -8.25 11.58
N TRP A 42 7.90 -8.08 10.48
CA TRP A 42 9.18 -8.77 10.30
C TRP A 42 10.22 -8.32 11.32
N ASP A 43 10.29 -7.02 11.59
CA ASP A 43 11.27 -6.47 12.53
C ASP A 43 10.97 -6.89 13.97
N SER A 44 9.70 -6.94 14.37
CA SER A 44 9.30 -7.30 15.73
C SER A 44 9.21 -8.80 15.98
N GLU A 45 8.73 -9.59 15.01
CA GLU A 45 8.38 -10.99 15.23
C GLU A 45 9.12 -11.97 14.31
N LYS A 46 9.83 -11.49 13.29
CA LYS A 46 10.45 -12.32 12.23
C LYS A 46 9.44 -13.27 11.56
N LYS A 47 8.20 -12.80 11.38
CA LYS A 47 7.11 -13.55 10.76
C LYS A 47 6.63 -12.91 9.46
N LEU A 48 6.17 -13.78 8.55
CA LEU A 48 5.52 -13.39 7.30
C LEU A 48 4.02 -13.09 7.50
N VAL A 49 3.36 -12.69 6.42
CA VAL A 49 1.90 -12.53 6.36
C VAL A 49 1.19 -13.82 6.70
N GLU A 50 0.19 -13.70 7.57
CA GLU A 50 -0.79 -14.72 7.88
C GLU A 50 -2.18 -14.23 7.49
N LYS A 51 -3.14 -15.14 7.29
CA LYS A 51 -4.53 -14.79 6.92
C LYS A 51 -5.18 -13.78 7.88
N LYS A 52 -4.82 -13.82 9.17
CA LYS A 52 -5.34 -12.90 10.20
C LYS A 52 -4.91 -11.45 9.98
N ASP A 53 -3.84 -11.21 9.22
CA ASP A 53 -3.31 -9.86 8.96
C ASP A 53 -4.08 -9.13 7.86
N LEU A 54 -4.83 -9.86 7.02
CA LEU A 54 -5.52 -9.30 5.87
C LEU A 54 -6.54 -8.23 6.25
N ILE A 55 -7.32 -8.45 7.32
CA ILE A 55 -8.32 -7.48 7.79
C ILE A 55 -7.66 -6.23 8.41
N PRO A 56 -6.67 -6.34 9.31
CA PRO A 56 -5.86 -5.20 9.76
C PRO A 56 -5.24 -4.38 8.62
N ILE A 57 -4.63 -5.03 7.63
CA ILE A 57 -4.03 -4.36 6.47
C ILE A 57 -5.09 -3.59 5.68
N ALA A 58 -6.23 -4.22 5.40
CA ALA A 58 -7.32 -3.57 4.67
C ALA A 58 -7.88 -2.36 5.42
N LYS A 59 -8.06 -2.46 6.74
CA LYS A 59 -8.51 -1.33 7.57
C LYS A 59 -7.49 -0.20 7.59
N GLY A 60 -6.20 -0.51 7.73
CA GLY A 60 -5.14 0.49 7.69
C GLY A 60 -5.09 1.23 6.36
N GLN A 61 -5.23 0.51 5.24
CA GLN A 61 -5.26 1.13 3.91
C GLN A 61 -6.43 2.10 3.71
N LEU A 62 -7.59 1.83 4.33
CA LEU A 62 -8.78 2.69 4.26
C LEU A 62 -8.71 3.92 5.16
N GLN A 63 -7.77 3.97 6.11
CA GLN A 63 -7.57 5.07 7.04
C GLN A 63 -6.54 6.11 6.56
N LEU A 64 -5.81 5.81 5.49
CA LEU A 64 -4.92 6.73 4.79
C LEU A 64 -5.73 7.64 3.84
#